data_AF-A0A514Z6W3-F1
#
_entry.id   AF-A0A514Z6W3-F1
#
_cell.length_a   1.000
_cell.length_b   1.000
_cell.length_c   1.000
_cell.angle_alpha   90.00
_cell.angle_beta   90.00
_cell.angle_gamma   90.00
#
_symmetry.space_group_name_H-M   'P 1'
#
loop_
_entity.id
_entity.type
_entity.pdbx_description
1 polymer ?
#
loop_
_entity_poly.entity_id
_entity_poly.type
_entity_poly.pdbx_seq_one_letter_code
_entity_poly.pdbx_strand_id
1 'polypeptide(L)' 'MKQELGYTQYKFNYITDYAKEIDKSATRMEFIWQNRDSFKNNVDIEVALKSAVETIERQLEEFKGYLKPFDKEDNQ' A
#
# COMPACT_ATOMS: atom_id res chain seq x y z
N MET A 1 -21.67 13.86 10.72
CA MET A 1 -21.36 12.58 10.06
C MET A 1 -21.62 11.44 11.04
N LYS A 2 -22.23 10.33 10.61
CA LYS A 2 -22.35 9.14 11.48
C LYS A 2 -20.95 8.57 11.71
N GLN A 3 -20.60 8.32 12.97
CA GLN A 3 -19.32 7.73 13.37
C GLN A 3 -19.59 6.43 14.13
N GLU A 4 -19.26 5.29 13.51
CA GLU A 4 -19.26 3.98 14.17
C GLU A 4 -17.80 3.65 14.50
N LEU A 5 -17.50 3.32 15.77
CA LEU A 5 -16.14 3.08 16.26
C LEU A 5 -15.14 4.24 16.00
N GLY A 6 -15.63 5.47 15.82
CA GLY A 6 -14.80 6.65 15.51
C GLY A 6 -14.38 6.77 14.04
N TYR A 7 -14.92 5.94 13.14
CA TYR A 7 -14.64 6.04 11.70
C TYR A 7 -15.70 6.85 10.98
N THR A 8 -15.26 7.61 9.96
CA THR A 8 -16.12 8.30 9.01
C THR A 8 -16.07 7.59 7.65
N GLN A 9 -17.06 7.83 6.77
CA GLN A 9 -16.99 7.36 5.38
C GLN A 9 -15.69 7.83 4.68
N TYR A 10 -15.26 9.05 4.98
CA TYR A 10 -14.01 9.60 4.47
C TYR A 10 -12.78 8.78 4.88
N LYS A 11 -12.72 8.36 6.16
CA LYS A 11 -11.66 7.47 6.65
C LYS A 11 -11.68 6.12 5.95
N PHE A 12 -12.87 5.54 5.77
CA PHE A 12 -13.02 4.28 5.03
C PHE A 12 -12.54 4.41 3.59
N ASN A 13 -12.89 5.50 2.90
CA ASN A 13 -12.41 5.74 1.54
C ASN A 13 -10.87 5.74 1.50
N TYR A 14 -10.20 6.46 2.42
CA TYR A 14 -8.74 6.45 2.51
C TYR A 14 -8.16 5.06 2.74
N ILE A 15 -8.72 4.29 3.68
CA ILE A 15 -8.28 2.91 3.94
C ILE A 15 -8.41 2.08 2.66
N THR A 16 -9.57 2.13 2.00
CA THR A 16 -9.81 1.32 0.81
C THR A 16 -8.94 1.74 -0.38
N ASP A 17 -8.68 3.02 -0.57
CA ASP A 17 -7.85 3.51 -1.67
C ASP A 17 -6.38 3.17 -1.42
N TYR A 18 -5.90 3.32 -0.19
CA TYR A 18 -4.53 2.96 0.15
C TYR A 18 -4.29 1.45 0.05
N ALA A 19 -5.27 0.62 0.43
CA ALA A 19 -5.19 -0.83 0.24
C ALA A 19 -5.04 -1.22 -1.24
N LYS A 20 -5.71 -0.51 -2.18
CA LYS A 20 -5.54 -0.73 -3.62
C LYS A 20 -4.13 -0.37 -4.08
N GLU A 21 -3.47 0.63 -3.48
CA GLU A 21 -2.08 0.96 -3.83
C GLU A 21 -1.10 -0.12 -3.39
N ILE A 22 -1.34 -0.76 -2.24
CA ILE A 22 -0.56 -1.94 -1.81
C ILE A 22 -0.75 -3.09 -2.80
N ASP A 23 -1.99 -3.38 -3.18
CA ASP A 23 -2.32 -4.43 -4.16
C ASP A 23 -1.64 -4.19 -5.51
N LYS A 24 -1.64 -2.94 -6.01
CA LYS A 24 -0.89 -2.56 -7.22
C LYS A 24 0.61 -2.81 -7.09
N SER A 25 1.22 -2.45 -5.96
CA SER A 25 2.64 -2.71 -5.70
C SER A 25 2.95 -4.21 -5.69
N ALA A 26 2.12 -5.01 -5.02
CA ALA A 26 2.27 -6.47 -4.98
C ALA A 26 2.11 -7.10 -6.37
N THR A 27 1.10 -6.67 -7.13
CA THR A 27 0.87 -7.12 -8.51
C THR A 27 2.04 -6.76 -9.42
N ARG A 28 2.65 -5.58 -9.24
CA ARG A 28 3.86 -5.19 -9.99
C ARG A 28 5.05 -6.07 -9.64
N MET A 29 5.22 -6.45 -8.37
CA MET A 29 6.25 -7.39 -7.96
C MET A 29 6.05 -8.77 -8.61
N GLU A 30 4.81 -9.26 -8.65
CA GLU A 30 4.46 -10.49 -9.36
C GLU A 30 4.80 -10.39 -10.86
N PHE A 31 4.46 -9.27 -11.50
CA PHE A 31 4.79 -9.03 -12.90
C PHE A 31 6.29 -9.10 -13.17
N ILE A 32 7.12 -8.48 -12.30
CA ILE A 32 8.59 -8.56 -12.40
C ILE A 32 9.04 -10.02 -12.33
N TRP A 33 8.53 -10.79 -11.38
CA TRP A 33 8.88 -12.21 -11.23
C TRP A 33 8.50 -13.05 -12.45
N GLN A 34 7.27 -12.90 -12.95
CA GLN A 34 6.75 -13.66 -14.08
C GLN A 34 7.53 -13.36 -15.37
N ASN A 35 8.00 -12.12 -15.54
CA ASN A 35 8.67 -11.67 -16.76
C ASN A 35 10.20 -11.57 -16.61
N ARG A 36 10.78 -12.08 -15.51
CA ARG A 36 12.20 -11.90 -15.15
C ARG A 36 13.17 -12.26 -16.30
N ASP A 37 12.87 -13.32 -17.05
CA ASP A 37 13.71 -13.82 -18.15
C ASP A 37 13.56 -12.98 -19.45
N SER A 38 12.52 -12.13 -19.51
CA SER A 38 12.23 -11.26 -20.67
C SER A 38 12.78 -9.85 -20.52
N PHE A 39 13.24 -9.46 -19.33
CA PHE A 39 13.87 -8.16 -19.16
C PHE A 39 15.24 -8.16 -19.85
N LYS A 40 15.57 -7.02 -20.47
CA LYS A 40 16.88 -6.80 -21.07
C LYS A 40 17.96 -6.82 -19.99
N ASN A 41 19.20 -7.16 -20.36
CA ASN A 41 20.37 -7.24 -19.47
C ASN A 41 20.70 -5.94 -18.69
N ASN A 42 20.00 -4.84 -18.93
CA ASN A 42 20.13 -3.59 -18.18
C ASN A 42 19.19 -3.49 -16.97
N VAL A 43 18.38 -4.51 -16.70
CA VAL A 43 17.52 -4.59 -15.51
C VAL A 43 18.08 -5.65 -14.58
N ASP A 44 18.50 -5.21 -13.39
CA ASP A 44 18.84 -6.10 -12.30
C ASP A 44 17.54 -6.54 -11.59
N ILE A 45 17.15 -7.80 -11.81
CA ILE A 45 15.93 -8.37 -11.26
C ILE A 45 15.97 -8.47 -9.74
N GLU A 46 17.13 -8.79 -9.17
CA GLU A 46 17.26 -8.94 -7.72
C GLU A 46 17.07 -7.58 -7.03
N VAL A 47 17.70 -6.53 -7.57
CA VAL A 47 17.50 -5.15 -7.10
C VAL A 47 16.05 -4.71 -7.28
N ALA A 48 15.43 -5.00 -8.43
CA ALA A 48 14.05 -4.63 -8.71
C ALA A 48 13.05 -5.30 -7.74
N LEU A 49 13.23 -6.58 -7.44
CA LEU A 49 12.40 -7.30 -6.47
C LEU A 49 12.63 -6.78 -5.05
N LYS A 50 13.88 -6.53 -4.66
CA LYS A 50 14.20 -5.95 -3.35
C LYS A 50 13.51 -4.61 -3.14
N SER A 51 13.60 -3.70 -4.11
CA SER A 51 12.92 -2.40 -4.04
C SER A 51 11.40 -2.53 -4.00
N ALA A 52 10.83 -3.54 -4.67
CA ALA A 52 9.39 -3.80 -4.62
C ALA A 52 8.96 -4.27 -3.21
N VAL A 53 9.71 -5.18 -2.59
CA VAL A 53 9.48 -5.64 -1.21
C VAL A 53 9.54 -4.47 -0.23
N GLU A 54 10.62 -3.68 -0.27
CA GLU A 54 10.80 -2.50 0.60
C GLU A 54 9.66 -1.48 0.44
N THR A 55 9.16 -1.31 -0.79
CA THR A 55 8.01 -0.43 -1.07
C THR A 55 6.74 -0.96 -0.41
N ILE A 56 6.45 -2.25 -0.55
CA ILE A 56 5.26 -2.88 0.05
C ILE A 56 5.34 -2.83 1.58
N GLU A 57 6.50 -3.14 2.17
CA GLU A 57 6.71 -3.06 3.61
C GLU A 57 6.43 -1.65 4.15
N ARG A 58 6.99 -0.61 3.50
CA ARG A 58 6.71 0.78 3.87
C ARG A 58 5.22 1.12 3.77
N GLN A 59 4.56 0.71 2.69
CA GLN A 59 3.12 0.93 2.54
C GLN A 59 2.31 0.21 3.62
N LEU A 60 2.69 -1.02 4.01
CA LEU A 60 2.02 -1.74 5.09
C LEU A 60 2.17 -1.01 6.43
N GLU A 61 3.34 -0.46 6.74
CA GLU A 61 3.55 0.32 7.96
C GLU A 61 2.72 1.62 7.96
N GLU A 62 2.69 2.35 6.85
CA GLU A 62 1.84 3.54 6.69
C GLU A 62 0.35 3.17 6.82
N PHE A 63 -0.08 2.07 6.20
CA PHE A 63 -1.46 1.58 6.22
C PHE A 63 -1.94 1.23 7.63
N LYS A 64 -1.10 0.59 8.46
CA LYS A 64 -1.41 0.34 9.88
C LYS A 64 -1.75 1.64 10.62
N GLY A 65 -1.12 2.76 10.26
CA GLY A 65 -1.46 4.08 10.79
C GLY A 65 -2.85 4.53 10.37
N TYR A 66 -3.22 4.34 9.09
CA TYR A 66 -4.54 4.70 8.58
C TYR A 66 -5.68 3.85 9.11
N LEU A 67 -5.39 2.64 9.61
CA LEU A 67 -6.38 1.80 10.27
C LEU A 67 -6.82 2.33 11.63
N LYS A 68 -6.14 3.31 12.23
CA LYS A 68 -6.60 3.92 13.49
C LYS A 68 -7.74 4.91 13.22
N PRO A 69 -8.79 4.97 14.05
CA PRO A 69 -9.82 6.00 13.93
C PRO A 69 -9.20 7.39 14.12
N PHE A 70 -9.87 8.44 13.66
CA PHE A 70 -9.42 9.81 13.96
C PHE A 70 -9.48 10.03 15.47
N ASP A 71 -8.48 10.70 16.03
CA ASP A 71 -8.52 11.06 17.44
C ASP A 71 -9.70 12.00 17.66
N LYS A 72 -10.38 11.88 18.82
CA LYS A 72 -11.61 12.65 19.10
C LYS A 72 -11.40 14.16 19.04
N GLU A 73 -10.15 14.63 19.09
CA GLU A 73 -9.74 16.04 19.03
C GLU A 73 -9.63 16.60 17.60
N ASP A 74 -9.54 15.74 16.57
CA ASP A 74 -9.49 16.17 15.16
C ASP A 74 -10.87 16.56 14.60
N ASN A 75 -11.93 16.50 15.42
CA ASN A 75 -13.32 16.81 15.06
C ASN A 75 -13.79 18.22 15.53
N GLN A 76 -12.89 19.20 15.62
CA GLN A 76 -13.27 20.62 15.78
C GLN A 76 -13.59 21.27 14.44
#